data_AF-A0A4Y2QM92-F1
#
_entry.id   AF-A0A4Y2QM92-F1
#
_cell.length_a   1.000
_cell.length_b   1.000
_cell.length_c   1.000
_cell.angle_alpha   90.00
_cell.angle_beta   90.00
_cell.angle_gamma   90.00
#
_symmetry.space_group_name_H-M   'P 1'
#
loop_
_entity.id
_entity.type
_entity.pdbx_description
1 polymer ?
#
loop_
_entity_poly.entity_id
_entity_poly.type
_entity_poly.pdbx_seq_one_letter_code
_entity_poly.pdbx_strand_id
1 'polypeptide(L)'
;MSKSAPATEFLGIRLVFTPTELQFDEEEYIDKISKRFIMSDCKSCSTPLEPKCTPAEFADSERFEGPFRELIGSLLYLSVTTRPDILFSVNCLSQLQEKPTVAA
;
A
#
# COMPACT_ATOMS: atom_id res chain seq x y z
N MET A 1 -0.92 36.34 18.66
CA MET A 1 -1.31 35.21 17.79
C MET A 1 -0.96 33.93 18.53
N SER A 2 -1.95 33.13 18.97
CA SER A 2 -1.67 31.92 19.74
C SER A 2 -1.08 30.86 18.82
N LYS A 3 0.11 30.36 19.14
CA LYS A 3 0.71 29.22 18.41
C LYS A 3 -0.21 28.02 18.61
N SER A 4 -0.79 27.50 17.54
CA SER A 4 -1.55 26.24 17.61
C SER A 4 -0.58 25.10 17.94
N ALA A 5 -1.07 24.10 18.67
CA ALA A 5 -0.31 22.87 18.88
C ALA A 5 0.02 22.22 17.51
N PRO A 6 1.19 21.54 17.39
CA PRO A 6 1.53 20.79 16.18
C PRO A 6 0.50 19.68 15.92
N ALA A 7 0.14 19.47 14.65
CA ALA A 7 -0.81 18.43 14.26
C ALA A 7 -0.21 17.05 14.51
N THR A 8 -0.91 16.16 15.20
CA THR A 8 -0.43 14.80 15.51
C THR A 8 -0.84 13.76 14.47
N GLU A 9 -1.80 14.10 13.61
CA GLU A 9 -2.34 13.23 12.57
C GLU A 9 -2.71 14.05 11.32
N PHE A 10 -2.44 13.50 10.14
CA PHE A 10 -2.86 14.08 8.88
C PHE A 10 -3.23 12.96 7.90
N LEU A 11 -4.45 12.98 7.36
CA LEU A 11 -4.98 11.96 6.44
C LEU A 11 -4.93 10.51 6.97
N GLY A 12 -4.87 10.29 8.28
CA GLY A 12 -4.70 8.96 8.86
C GLY A 12 -3.23 8.55 9.09
N ILE A 13 -2.29 9.44 8.78
CA ILE A 13 -0.86 9.28 9.05
C ILE A 13 -0.55 9.94 10.39
N ARG A 14 0.07 9.19 11.30
CA ARG A 14 0.55 9.72 12.57
C ARG A 14 1.87 10.46 12.34
N LEU A 15 1.93 11.69 12.81
CA LEU A 15 3.11 12.55 12.71
C LEU A 15 3.82 12.58 14.05
N VAL A 16 5.03 12.03 14.09
CA VAL A 16 5.87 12.03 15.29
C VAL A 16 6.97 13.07 15.11
N PHE A 17 6.81 14.18 15.82
CA PHE A 17 7.80 15.26 15.84
C PHE A 17 8.79 15.00 16.97
N THR A 18 10.05 14.80 16.62
CA THR A 18 11.16 14.89 17.57
C THR A 18 11.86 16.24 17.39
N PRO A 19 12.77 16.65 18.28
CA PRO A 19 13.48 17.93 18.15
C PRO A 19 14.30 18.06 16.84
N THR A 20 14.65 16.95 16.19
CA THR A 20 15.56 16.91 15.04
C THR A 20 14.95 16.34 13.78
N GLU A 21 13.83 15.61 13.88
CA GLU A 21 13.24 14.90 12.75
C GLU A 21 11.71 14.86 12.83
N LEU A 22 11.10 14.68 11.66
CA LEU A 22 9.70 14.35 11.49
C LEU A 22 9.63 12.90 11.00
N GLN A 23 8.96 12.06 11.76
CA GLN A 23 8.67 10.69 11.37
C GLN A 23 7.19 10.55 10.98
N PHE A 24 6.95 9.73 9.96
CA PHE A 24 5.62 9.35 9.52
C PHE A 24 5.36 7.91 9.98
N ASP A 25 4.29 7.71 10.73
CA ASP A 25 3.87 6.41 11.24
C ASP A 25 2.48 6.05 10.70
N GLU A 26 2.41 4.92 10.00
CA GLU A 26 1.19 4.36 9.40
C GLU A 26 0.94 2.92 9.87
N GLU A 27 1.56 2.48 10.97
CA GLU A 27 1.43 1.10 11.48
C GLU A 27 -0.04 0.70 11.65
N GLU A 28 -0.83 1.58 12.26
CA GLU A 28 -2.27 1.38 12.49
C GLU A 28 -3.05 1.21 11.16
N TYR A 29 -2.64 1.92 10.10
CA TYR A 29 -3.28 1.82 8.79
C TYR A 29 -2.91 0.50 8.09
N ILE A 30 -1.64 0.08 8.16
CA ILE A 30 -1.18 -1.22 7.66
C ILE A 30 -1.96 -2.35 8.34
N ASP A 31 -2.09 -2.28 9.67
CA ASP A 31 -2.82 -3.24 10.48
C ASP A 31 -4.31 -3.33 10.08
N LYS A 32 -4.91 -2.17 9.83
CA LYS A 32 -6.31 -2.07 9.39
C LYS A 32 -6.52 -2.69 8.01
N ILE A 33 -5.62 -2.44 7.05
CA ILE A 33 -5.67 -3.06 5.71
C ILE A 33 -5.50 -4.58 5.84
N SER A 34 -4.50 -5.04 6.60
CA SER A 34 -4.22 -6.47 6.80
C SER A 34 -5.44 -7.22 7.33
N LYS A 35 -6.13 -6.66 8.33
CA LYS A 35 -7.36 -7.23 8.89
C LYS A 35 -8.54 -7.16 7.91
N ARG A 36 -8.70 -6.03 7.19
CA ARG A 36 -9.83 -5.81 6.26
C ARG A 36 -9.84 -6.79 5.09
N PHE A 37 -8.67 -7.12 4.56
CA PHE A 37 -8.54 -7.98 3.37
C PHE A 37 -8.12 -9.41 3.70
N ILE A 38 -8.22 -9.82 4.99
CA ILE A 38 -7.93 -11.18 5.46
C ILE A 38 -6.48 -11.60 5.09
N MET A 39 -5.54 -10.66 5.24
CA MET A 39 -4.10 -10.85 4.99
C MET A 39 -3.30 -10.91 6.30
N SER A 40 -3.96 -11.21 7.41
CA SER A 40 -3.35 -11.22 8.75
C SER A 40 -2.26 -12.28 8.91
N ASP A 41 -2.34 -13.37 8.14
CA ASP A 41 -1.37 -14.46 8.12
C ASP A 41 -0.28 -14.29 7.04
N CYS A 42 -0.26 -13.15 6.34
CA CYS A 42 0.76 -12.88 5.34
C CYS A 42 2.15 -12.77 5.97
N LYS A 43 3.11 -13.50 5.41
CA LYS A 43 4.50 -13.47 5.85
C LYS A 43 5.16 -12.15 5.46
N SER A 44 5.95 -11.59 6.37
CA SER A 44 6.81 -10.45 6.05
C SER A 44 7.79 -10.83 4.93
N CYS A 45 7.87 -10.00 3.89
CA CYS A 45 8.85 -10.16 2.83
C CYS A 45 9.66 -8.86 2.69
N SER A 46 11.00 -8.99 2.62
CA SER A 46 11.89 -7.84 2.39
C SER A 46 11.89 -7.38 0.93
N THR A 47 11.50 -8.26 0.00
CA THR A 47 11.42 -7.95 -1.42
C THR A 47 9.98 -8.21 -1.87
N PRO A 48 9.14 -7.16 -1.90
CA PRO A 48 7.71 -7.31 -2.14
C PRO A 48 7.36 -7.98 -3.47
N LEU A 49 8.23 -7.84 -4.48
CA LEU A 49 8.13 -8.55 -5.75
C LEU A 49 9.52 -8.69 -6.39
N GLU A 50 9.75 -9.81 -7.08
CA GLU A 50 11.01 -10.02 -7.80
C GLU A 50 11.19 -8.97 -8.93
N PRO A 51 12.42 -8.46 -9.13
CA PRO A 51 12.70 -7.57 -10.24
C PRO A 51 12.37 -8.24 -11.58
N LYS A 52 11.70 -7.51 -12.49
CA LYS A 52 11.23 -7.97 -13.80
C LYS A 52 10.02 -8.90 -13.78
N CYS A 53 9.42 -9.16 -12.62
CA CYS A 53 8.17 -9.90 -12.57
C CYS A 53 7.09 -9.17 -13.38
N THR A 54 6.38 -9.94 -14.20
CA THR A 54 5.32 -9.47 -15.07
C THR A 54 3.95 -9.95 -14.59
N PRO A 55 2.86 -9.23 -14.91
CA PRO A 55 1.50 -9.69 -14.57
C PRO A 55 1.18 -11.09 -15.11
N ALA A 56 1.82 -11.51 -16.21
CA ALA A 56 1.62 -12.83 -16.81
C ALA A 56 2.01 -13.99 -15.85
N GLU A 57 2.95 -13.75 -14.93
CA GLU A 57 3.40 -14.77 -13.95
C GLU A 57 2.33 -15.07 -12.89
N PHE A 58 1.32 -14.21 -12.75
CA PHE A 58 0.20 -14.41 -11.83
C PHE A 58 -1.04 -15.00 -12.51
N ALA A 59 -1.00 -15.25 -13.83
CA ALA A 59 -2.17 -15.71 -14.59
C ALA A 59 -2.76 -17.04 -14.07
N ASP A 60 -1.89 -17.93 -13.59
CA ASP A 60 -2.25 -19.26 -13.06
C ASP A 60 -2.26 -19.31 -11.52
N SER A 61 -2.06 -18.17 -10.85
CA SER A 61 -2.06 -18.10 -9.39
C SER A 61 -3.47 -18.20 -8.81
N GLU A 62 -3.54 -18.57 -7.52
CA GLU A 62 -4.80 -18.56 -6.76
C GLU A 62 -5.45 -17.17 -6.82
N ARG A 63 -6.74 -17.14 -7.16
CA ARG A 63 -7.47 -15.88 -7.30
C ARG A 63 -7.79 -15.32 -5.93
N PHE A 64 -7.55 -14.02 -5.76
CA PHE A 64 -7.95 -13.32 -4.55
C PHE A 64 -9.48 -13.21 -4.49
N GLU A 65 -10.10 -13.86 -3.49
CA GLU A 65 -11.53 -13.79 -3.22
C GLU A 65 -11.84 -12.56 -2.34
N GLY A 66 -11.84 -11.38 -2.95
CA GLY A 66 -12.16 -10.14 -2.24
C GLY A 66 -12.17 -8.90 -3.15
N PRO A 67 -12.44 -7.70 -2.59
CA PRO A 67 -12.48 -6.46 -3.36
C PRO A 67 -11.06 -6.01 -3.78
N PHE A 68 -10.53 -6.66 -4.82
CA PHE A 68 -9.16 -6.45 -5.31
C PHE A 68 -8.86 -4.99 -5.69
N ARG A 69 -9.85 -4.28 -6.26
CA ARG A 69 -9.75 -2.83 -6.56
C ARG A 69 -9.52 -1.98 -5.33
N GLU A 70 -10.25 -2.26 -4.25
CA GLU A 70 -10.09 -1.54 -2.99
C GLU A 70 -8.75 -1.86 -2.33
N LEU A 71 -8.30 -3.12 -2.44
CA LEU A 71 -6.99 -3.55 -1.94
C LEU A 71 -5.87 -2.79 -2.65
N ILE A 72 -5.86 -2.78 -3.99
CA ILE A 72 -4.87 -2.05 -4.78
C ILE A 72 -4.89 -0.56 -4.44
N GLY A 73 -6.08 0.06 -4.29
CA GLY A 73 -6.17 1.46 -3.88
C GLY A 73 -5.59 1.74 -2.49
N SER A 74 -5.83 0.82 -1.55
CA SER A 74 -5.30 0.93 -0.17
C SER A 74 -3.77 0.77 -0.14
N LEU A 75 -3.23 -0.18 -0.91
CA LEU A 75 -1.79 -0.36 -1.06
C LEU A 75 -1.13 0.79 -1.83
N LEU A 76 -1.81 1.36 -2.81
CA LEU A 76 -1.33 2.52 -3.55
C LEU A 76 -1.18 3.72 -2.63
N TYR A 77 -2.16 3.96 -1.75
CA TYR A 77 -2.07 5.01 -0.73
C TYR A 77 -0.80 4.84 0.12
N LEU A 78 -0.61 3.66 0.73
CA LEU A 78 0.62 3.32 1.49
C LEU A 78 1.90 3.57 0.69
N SER A 79 1.90 3.17 -0.58
CA SER A 79 3.10 3.26 -1.41
C SER A 79 3.53 4.68 -1.74
N VAL A 80 2.56 5.61 -1.80
CA VAL A 80 2.80 7.03 -2.10
C VAL A 80 3.18 7.80 -0.85
N THR A 81 2.67 7.40 0.32
CA THR A 81 2.85 8.14 1.58
C THR A 81 4.12 7.73 2.33
N THR A 82 4.25 6.45 2.71
CA THR A 82 5.35 6.00 3.60
C THR A 82 6.12 4.77 3.12
N ARG A 83 5.58 4.00 2.18
CA ARG A 83 6.16 2.71 1.72
C ARG A 83 6.50 2.69 0.22
N PRO A 84 7.40 3.56 -0.27
CA PRO A 84 7.77 3.59 -1.69
C PRO A 84 8.38 2.28 -2.19
N ASP A 85 8.89 1.43 -1.29
CA ASP A 85 9.46 0.12 -1.59
C ASP A 85 8.45 -0.88 -2.17
N ILE A 86 7.14 -0.74 -1.88
CA ILE A 86 6.10 -1.63 -2.43
C ILE A 86 5.50 -1.13 -3.75
N LEU A 87 5.83 0.10 -4.17
CA LEU A 87 5.18 0.78 -5.30
C LEU A 87 5.25 -0.04 -6.60
N PHE A 88 6.39 -0.66 -6.88
CA PHE A 88 6.55 -1.52 -8.05
C PHE A 88 5.57 -2.70 -8.03
N SER A 89 5.47 -3.38 -6.89
CA SER A 89 4.57 -4.53 -6.71
C SER A 89 3.12 -4.14 -6.88
N VAL A 90 2.70 -3.00 -6.28
CA VAL A 90 1.33 -2.49 -6.41
C VAL A 90 0.99 -2.18 -7.87
N ASN A 91 1.92 -1.56 -8.60
CA ASN A 91 1.73 -1.26 -10.02
C ASN A 91 1.73 -2.50 -10.93
N CYS A 92 2.46 -3.54 -10.57
CA CYS A 92 2.41 -4.82 -11.29
C CYS A 92 1.04 -5.48 -11.07
N LEU A 93 0.61 -5.57 -9.81
CA LEU A 93 -0.66 -6.21 -9.44
C LEU A 93 -1.89 -5.44 -9.95
N SER A 94 -1.83 -4.11 -10.07
CA SER A 94 -2.95 -3.32 -10.61
C SER A 94 -3.30 -3.69 -12.06
N GLN A 95 -2.35 -4.24 -12.83
CA GLN A 95 -2.57 -4.67 -14.21
C GLN A 95 -3.33 -6.01 -14.32
N LEU A 96 -3.44 -6.77 -13.21
CA LEU A 96 -4.22 -8.02 -13.15
C LEU A 96 -5.73 -7.78 -13.09
N GLN A 97 -6.15 -6.52 -12.94
CA GLN A 97 -7.50 -6.09 -12.57
C GLN A 97 -8.55 -6.09 -13.71
N GLU A 98 -8.31 -6.91 -14.74
CA GLU A 98 -9.05 -7.11 -16.00
C GLU A 98 -8.80 -6.09 -17.14
N LYS A 99 -8.71 -6.63 -18.37
CA LYS A 99 -8.25 -6.00 -19.61
C LYS A 99 -9.11 -4.82 -20.11
N PRO A 100 -8.55 -3.60 -20.26
CA PRO A 100 -9.09 -2.61 -21.17
C PRO A 100 -8.43 -2.70 -22.56
N THR A 101 -9.19 -3.11 -23.58
CA THR A 101 -8.95 -2.89 -25.02
C THR A 101 -9.67 -1.60 -25.45
N VAL A 102 -9.24 -0.74 -26.38
CA VAL A 102 -8.10 -0.64 -27.29
C VAL A 102 -7.65 0.83 -27.26
N ALA A 103 -6.34 1.07 -27.43
CA ALA A 103 -5.87 2.35 -27.94
C ALA A 103 -6.23 2.46 -29.42
N ALA A 104 -6.92 3.53 -29.79
CA ALA A 104 -7.05 3.98 -31.17
C ALA A 104 -6.01 5.07 -31.44
#